data_AF-A0A7J4RS84-F1
#
_entry.id   AF-A0A7J4RS84-F1
#
_cell.length_a   1.000
_cell.length_b   1.000
_cell.length_c   1.000
_cell.angle_alpha   90.00
_cell.angle_beta   90.00
_cell.angle_gamma   90.00
#
_symmetry.space_group_name_H-M   'P 1'
#
loop_
_entity.id
_entity.type
_entity.pdbx_description
1 polymer ?
#
loop_
_entity_poly.entity_id
_entity_poly.type
_entity_poly.pdbx_seq_one_letter_code
_entity_poly.pdbx_strand_id
1 'polypeptide(L)' 'MEKLDGWLVLDGYEDEPAAFGVPNYVGFHIRYICGVLDERGIEYTYMTVDQWRRSFKSA' A
#
# COMPACT_ATOMS: atom_id res chain seq x y z
N MET A 1 -15.48 13.58 5.04
CA MET A 1 -14.69 12.47 4.47
C MET A 1 -15.64 11.31 4.39
N GLU A 2 -15.99 10.85 3.19
CA GLU A 2 -16.81 9.65 3.07
C GLU A 2 -16.15 8.50 3.85
N LYS A 3 -16.97 7.69 4.50
CA LYS A 3 -16.50 6.48 5.17
C LYS A 3 -15.81 5.62 4.11
N LEU A 4 -14.55 5.29 4.36
CA LEU A 4 -13.88 4.21 3.63
C LEU A 4 -14.50 2.90 4.12
N ASP A 5 -15.67 2.56 3.60
CA ASP A 5 -16.28 1.26 3.84
C ASP A 5 -15.55 0.24 2.94
N GLY A 6 -14.96 -0.80 3.54
CA GLY A 6 -14.24 -1.85 2.82
C GLY A 6 -12.80 -2.06 3.28
N TRP A 7 -12.08 -2.95 2.59
CA TRP A 7 -10.68 -3.26 2.88
C TRP A 7 -9.73 -2.26 2.23
N LEU A 8 -8.68 -1.87 2.94
CA LEU A 8 -7.58 -1.05 2.42
C LEU A 8 -6.28 -1.85 2.46
N VAL A 9 -5.64 -1.97 1.31
CA VAL A 9 -4.27 -2.43 1.17
C VAL A 9 -3.37 -1.22 1.00
N LEU A 10 -2.62 -0.87 2.04
CA LEU A 10 -1.68 0.26 2.03
C LEU A 10 -0.26 -0.25 1.78
N ASP A 11 0.26 0.06 0.60
CA ASP A 11 1.58 -0.35 0.13
C ASP A 11 2.66 0.64 0.60
N GLY A 12 3.34 0.25 1.68
CA GLY A 12 4.39 1.02 2.34
C GLY A 12 5.78 0.76 1.77
N TYR A 13 6.73 1.60 2.16
CA TYR A 13 8.13 1.31 1.93
C TYR A 13 8.57 0.12 2.80
N GLU A 14 9.27 -0.82 2.19
CA GLU A 14 9.83 -1.97 2.89
C GLU A 14 11.19 -1.60 3.50
N ASP A 15 11.39 -1.98 4.77
CA ASP A 15 12.64 -1.76 5.51
C ASP A 15 13.58 -2.98 5.42
N GLU A 16 13.34 -3.90 4.48
CA GLU A 16 14.33 -4.91 4.12
C GLU A 16 15.67 -4.21 3.87
N PRO A 17 16.80 -4.77 4.33
CA PRO A 17 18.00 -4.01 4.61
C PRO A 17 18.54 -3.37 3.33
N ALA A 18 18.06 -2.17 3.04
CA ALA A 18 18.67 -1.18 2.18
C ALA A 18 19.89 -0.60 2.92
N ALA A 19 20.73 -1.48 3.47
CA ALA A 19 22.05 -1.13 3.90
C ALA A 19 22.77 -0.55 2.66
N PHE A 20 23.38 0.62 2.82
CA PHE A 20 24.09 1.38 1.78
C PHE A 20 23.26 2.28 0.84
N GLY A 21 22.31 3.05 1.38
CA GLY A 21 21.81 4.26 0.68
C GLY A 21 20.94 3.98 -0.54
N VAL A 22 20.29 2.81 -0.57
CA VAL A 22 19.31 2.48 -1.60
C VAL A 22 18.05 3.31 -1.34
N PRO A 23 17.48 3.97 -2.36
CA PRO A 23 16.21 4.68 -2.20
C PRO A 23 15.12 3.76 -1.67
N ASN A 24 14.22 4.30 -0.83
CA ASN A 24 13.04 3.57 -0.37
C ASN A 24 12.28 3.03 -1.59
N TYR A 25 11.92 1.75 -1.56
CA TYR A 25 11.15 1.11 -2.62
C TYR A 25 9.89 0.46 -2.04
N VAL A 26 8.91 0.34 -2.91
CA VAL A 26 7.67 -0.38 -2.64
C VAL A 26 7.89 -1.84 -3.04
N GLY A 27 7.86 -2.74 -2.05
CA GLY A 27 8.04 -4.18 -2.24
C GLY A 27 6.88 -4.82 -2.98
N PHE A 28 7.06 -6.04 -3.48
CA PHE A 28 5.98 -6.79 -4.15
C PHE A 28 5.16 -7.67 -3.21
N HIS A 29 5.67 -7.95 -1.99
CA HIS A 29 5.05 -8.87 -1.04
C HIS A 29 3.60 -8.52 -0.69
N ILE A 30 3.29 -7.23 -0.54
CA ILE A 30 1.93 -6.79 -0.21
C ILE A 30 0.91 -7.09 -1.32
N ARG A 31 1.37 -7.22 -2.58
CA ARG A 31 0.50 -7.56 -3.72
C ARG A 31 -0.01 -9.00 -3.66
N TYR A 32 0.61 -9.87 -2.86
CA TYR A 32 0.06 -11.20 -2.60
C TYR A 32 -1.30 -11.13 -1.88
N ILE A 33 -1.50 -10.13 -1.02
CA ILE A 33 -2.79 -9.89 -0.37
C ILE A 33 -3.82 -9.50 -1.43
N CYS A 34 -3.47 -8.60 -2.36
CA CYS A 34 -4.34 -8.23 -3.48
C CYS A 34 -4.77 -9.46 -4.29
N GLY A 35 -3.82 -10.35 -4.63
CA GLY A 35 -4.12 -11.59 -5.33
C GLY A 35 -5.13 -12.48 -4.58
N VAL A 36 -4.98 -12.66 -3.28
CA VAL A 36 -5.93 -13.45 -2.46
C VAL A 36 -7.31 -12.78 -2.38
N LEU A 37 -7.36 -11.44 -2.31
CA LEU A 37 -8.62 -10.70 -2.29
C LEU A 37 -9.34 -10.82 -3.64
N ASP A 38 -8.61 -10.69 -4.75
CA ASP A 38 -9.11 -10.90 -6.11
C ASP A 38 -9.64 -12.33 -6.30
N GLU A 39 -8.89 -13.36 -5.90
CA GLU A 39 -9.29 -14.77 -5.97
C GLU A 39 -10.58 -15.07 -5.19
N ARG A 40 -10.84 -14.32 -4.12
CA ARG A 40 -12.03 -14.46 -3.27
C ARG A 40 -13.18 -13.53 -3.64
N GLY A 41 -12.99 -12.67 -4.65
CA GLY A 41 -13.98 -11.65 -5.03
C GLY A 41 -14.28 -10.64 -3.92
N ILE A 42 -13.30 -10.35 -3.06
CA ILE A 42 -13.43 -9.37 -1.98
C ILE A 42 -12.98 -8.01 -2.51
N GLU A 43 -13.86 -7.01 -2.46
CA GLU A 43 -13.50 -5.65 -2.87
C GLU A 43 -12.51 -5.01 -1.88
N TYR A 44 -11.50 -4.33 -2.42
CA TYR A 44 -10.51 -3.58 -1.67
C TYR A 44 -10.05 -2.36 -2.46
N THR A 45 -9.53 -1.38 -1.71
CA THR A 45 -8.76 -0.28 -2.28
C THR A 45 -7.28 -0.56 -2.10
N TYR A 46 -6.51 -0.46 -3.16
CA TYR A 46 -5.04 -0.46 -3.10
C TYR A 46 -4.52 0.98 -3.18
N MET A 47 -3.60 1.32 -2.29
CA MET A 47 -3.01 2.66 -2.23
C MET A 47 -1.54 2.56 -1.84
N THR A 48 -0.66 3.25 -2.56
CA THR A 48 0.75 3.39 -2.15
C THR A 48 0.91 4.49 -1.10
N VAL A 49 1.94 4.40 -0.26
CA VAL A 49 2.28 5.41 0.74
C VAL A 49 2.47 6.81 0.12
N ASP A 50 2.99 6.90 -1.11
CA ASP A 50 3.15 8.17 -1.80
C ASP A 50 1.81 8.76 -2.28
N GLN A 51 0.89 7.93 -2.77
CA GLN A 51 -0.48 8.36 -3.07
C GLN A 51 -1.16 8.88 -1.82
N TRP A 52 -1.06 8.12 -0.72
CA TRP A 52 -1.63 8.55 0.56
C TRP A 52 -1.05 9.89 1.02
N ARG A 53 0.28 10.06 0.96
CA ARG A 53 0.96 11.31 1.33
C ARG A 53 0.48 12.48 0.49
N ARG A 54 0.34 12.32 -0.83
CA ARG A 54 -0.14 13.40 -1.70
C ARG A 54 -1.60 13.77 -1.45
N SER A 55 -2.43 12.80 -1.09
CA SER A 55 -3.87 13.00 -0.94
C SER A 55 -4.30 13.44 0.47
N PHE A 56 -3.57 13.05 1.51
CA PHE A 56 -4.04 13.19 2.90
C PHE A 56 -3.02 13.80 3.87
N LYS A 57 -1.73 13.86 3.52
CA LYS A 57 -0.76 14.53 4.39
C LYS A 57 -0.83 16.03 4.15
N SER A 58 -1.50 16.74 5.05
CA SER A 58 -1.40 18.20 5.15
C SER A 58 0.06 18.61 5.33
N ALA A 59 0.46 19.71 4.69
CA ALA A 59 1.78 20.31 4.85
C ALA A 59 2.08 20.65 6.32
#